data_AF-W2I0M1-F1
#
_entry.id   AF-W2I0M1-F1
#
_cell.length_a   1.000
_cell.length_b   1.000
_cell.length_c   1.000
_cell.angle_alpha   90.00
_cell.angle_beta   90.00
_cell.angle_gamma   90.00
#
_symmetry.space_group_name_H-M   'P 1'
#
loop_
_entity.id
_entity.type
_entity.pdbx_description
1 polymer ?
#
loop_
_entity_poly.entity_id
_entity_poly.type
_entity_poly.pdbx_seq_one_letter_code
_entity_poly.pdbx_strand_id
1 'polypeptide(L)'
;MSGAVDRAFETVRIVEANVSMGGDWLARPSSDAPVCMCELDEGEVRGCMERCLNRSMRFECAVESCPCGDRCSNRQLQQGTTLKTAVIDCGLKGVGIIALEDIAEGRLVGEYVGELLGRREAQLRSKLYRG
;
A
#
# COMPACT_ATOMS: atom_id res chain seq x y z
N MET A 1 33.61 -6.57 1.68
CA MET A 1 33.17 -5.20 1.98
C MET A 1 31.67 -5.16 1.73
N SER A 2 30.86 -4.93 2.77
CA SER A 2 29.39 -4.87 2.67
C SER A 2 28.96 -3.63 1.87
N GLY A 3 28.02 -3.78 0.92
CA GLY A 3 27.57 -2.72 0.01
C GLY A 3 26.69 -1.67 0.69
N ALA A 4 26.36 -0.56 0.01
CA ALA A 4 25.46 0.46 0.58
C ALA A 4 24.06 -0.12 0.91
N VAL A 5 23.60 -1.05 0.09
CA VAL A 5 22.33 -1.77 0.28
C VAL A 5 22.34 -2.62 1.55
N ASP A 6 23.38 -3.44 1.74
CA ASP A 6 23.53 -4.31 2.92
C ASP A 6 23.51 -3.48 4.22
N ARG A 7 24.29 -2.39 4.27
CA ARG A 7 24.32 -1.48 5.41
C ARG A 7 22.95 -0.83 5.68
N ALA A 8 22.18 -0.51 4.64
CA ALA A 8 20.84 0.03 4.83
C ALA A 8 19.93 -1.00 5.50
N PHE A 9 19.94 -2.25 5.03
CA PHE A 9 19.14 -3.34 5.61
C PHE A 9 19.53 -3.68 7.06
N GLU A 10 20.79 -3.49 7.45
CA GLU A 10 21.24 -3.64 8.84
C GLU A 10 20.62 -2.61 9.80
N THR A 11 20.17 -1.45 9.29
CA THR A 11 19.67 -0.33 10.11
C THR A 11 18.14 -0.23 10.18
N VAL A 12 17.42 -1.08 9.45
CA VAL A 12 15.96 -1.01 9.34
C VAL A 12 15.29 -2.30 9.79
N ARG A 13 14.05 -2.18 10.24
CA ARG A 13 13.15 -3.31 10.46
C ARG A 13 12.17 -3.39 9.30
N ILE A 14 12.11 -4.54 8.63
CA ILE A 14 11.11 -4.79 7.58
C ILE A 14 9.76 -5.09 8.21
N VAL A 15 8.72 -4.43 7.73
CA VAL A 15 7.33 -4.61 8.16
C VAL A 15 6.44 -4.79 6.94
N GLU A 16 5.43 -5.65 7.05
CA GLU A 16 4.48 -5.93 5.97
C GLU A 16 3.21 -5.08 6.05
N ALA A 17 2.97 -4.46 7.21
CA ALA A 17 1.83 -3.58 7.46
C ALA A 17 2.22 -2.48 8.45
N ASN A 18 1.37 -1.46 8.56
CA ASN A 18 1.57 -0.39 9.52
C ASN A 18 1.65 -0.91 10.97
N VAL A 19 2.69 -0.47 11.70
CA VAL A 19 2.90 -0.82 13.11
C VAL A 19 2.54 0.38 13.97
N SER A 20 1.51 0.22 14.79
CA SER A 20 1.13 1.25 15.76
C SER A 20 2.14 1.32 16.91
N MET A 21 2.59 2.54 17.24
CA MET A 21 3.47 2.81 18.37
C MET A 21 2.70 3.33 19.62
N GLY A 22 1.38 3.10 19.70
CA GLY A 22 0.52 3.44 20.85
C GLY A 22 -0.60 4.45 20.54
N GLY A 23 -1.52 4.65 21.50
CA GLY A 23 -2.72 5.51 21.37
C GLY A 23 -3.99 4.77 20.92
N ASP A 24 -5.12 5.48 20.91
CA ASP A 24 -6.41 4.96 20.41
C ASP A 24 -6.46 5.04 18.88
N TRP A 25 -6.77 3.92 18.24
CA TRP A 25 -6.85 3.84 16.77
C TRP A 25 -8.29 3.73 16.32
N LEU A 26 -8.68 4.63 15.43
CA LEU A 26 -9.94 4.54 14.72
C LEU A 26 -9.79 3.50 13.61
N ALA A 27 -10.10 2.24 13.93
CA ALA A 27 -10.46 1.28 12.90
C ALA A 27 -11.87 1.64 12.42
N ARG A 28 -12.03 1.89 11.11
CA ARG A 28 -13.38 2.07 10.57
C ARG A 28 -14.12 0.73 10.69
N PRO A 29 -15.31 0.68 11.31
CA PRO A 29 -16.11 -0.53 11.35
C PRO A 29 -16.36 -1.05 9.92
N SER A 30 -16.40 -2.37 9.75
CA SER A 30 -16.70 -2.98 8.45
C SER A 30 -18.07 -2.58 7.91
N SER A 31 -19.02 -2.26 8.79
CA SER A 31 -20.36 -1.74 8.45
C SER A 31 -20.34 -0.39 7.72
N ASP A 32 -19.27 0.39 7.88
CA ASP A 32 -19.16 1.74 7.32
C ASP A 32 -18.40 1.75 5.98
N ALA A 33 -18.05 0.56 5.47
CA ALA A 33 -17.45 0.42 4.16
C ALA A 33 -18.52 0.68 3.09
N PRO A 34 -18.31 1.64 2.16
CA PRO A 34 -19.27 1.90 1.09
C PRO A 34 -19.36 0.66 0.19
N VAL A 35 -20.58 0.30 -0.16
CA VAL A 35 -20.84 -0.81 -1.09
C VAL A 35 -20.99 -0.23 -2.49
N CYS A 36 -20.27 -0.78 -3.47
CA CYS A 36 -20.39 -0.35 -4.86
C CYS A 36 -21.64 -0.95 -5.53
N MET A 37 -22.14 -0.28 -6.56
CA MET A 37 -23.26 -0.76 -7.39
C MET A 37 -22.76 -1.38 -8.71
N CYS A 38 -21.59 -2.04 -8.68
CA CYS A 38 -21.05 -2.67 -9.89
C CYS A 38 -21.78 -3.98 -10.16
N GLU A 39 -21.98 -4.30 -11.43
CA GLU A 39 -22.41 -5.61 -11.89
C GLU A 39 -21.25 -6.27 -12.64
N LEU A 40 -21.28 -7.60 -12.73
CA LEU A 40 -20.32 -8.31 -13.57
C LEU A 40 -20.99 -8.59 -14.91
N ASP A 41 -20.53 -7.90 -15.96
CA ASP A 41 -21.06 -8.06 -17.31
C ASP A 41 -20.78 -9.48 -17.85
N GLU A 42 -21.67 -9.96 -18.73
CA GLU A 42 -21.49 -11.27 -19.37
C GLU A 42 -20.19 -11.29 -20.20
N GLY A 43 -19.31 -12.26 -19.90
CA GLY A 43 -18.01 -12.41 -20.56
C GLY A 43 -16.85 -11.69 -19.87
N GLU A 44 -17.10 -10.83 -18.88
CA GLU A 44 -16.04 -10.19 -18.11
C GLU A 44 -15.45 -11.12 -17.06
N VAL A 45 -14.11 -11.18 -17.02
CA VAL A 45 -13.38 -12.01 -16.04
C VAL A 45 -13.33 -11.33 -14.67
N ARG A 46 -13.36 -9.99 -14.64
CA ARG A 46 -13.21 -9.17 -13.43
C ARG A 46 -14.19 -8.00 -13.41
N GLY A 47 -14.71 -7.69 -12.23
CA GLY A 47 -15.58 -6.54 -11.99
C GLY A 47 -14.85 -5.37 -11.33
N CYS A 48 -15.58 -4.29 -11.09
CA CYS A 48 -15.09 -3.07 -10.43
C CYS A 48 -13.86 -2.42 -11.11
N MET A 49 -13.87 -2.36 -12.44
CA MET A 49 -12.88 -1.65 -13.25
C MET A 49 -13.01 -0.12 -13.08
N GLU A 50 -12.71 0.66 -14.11
CA GLU A 50 -12.64 2.13 -14.06
C GLU A 50 -13.95 2.82 -13.62
N ARG A 51 -15.11 2.23 -13.92
CA ARG A 51 -16.43 2.82 -13.59
C ARG A 51 -16.94 2.53 -12.18
N CYS A 52 -16.15 1.84 -11.35
CA CYS A 52 -16.55 1.56 -9.97
C CYS A 52 -16.56 2.85 -9.13
N LEU A 53 -17.71 3.20 -8.54
CA LEU A 53 -17.83 4.39 -7.69
C LEU A 53 -16.85 4.35 -6.51
N ASN A 54 -16.67 3.19 -5.87
CA ASN A 54 -15.69 3.05 -4.80
C ASN A 54 -14.28 3.37 -5.30
N ARG A 55 -13.88 2.83 -6.46
CA ARG A 55 -12.58 3.12 -7.10
C ARG A 55 -12.41 4.61 -7.37
N SER A 56 -13.40 5.25 -7.98
CA SER A 56 -13.39 6.69 -8.28
C SER A 56 -13.27 7.57 -7.02
N MET A 57 -13.84 7.11 -5.91
CA MET A 57 -13.77 7.76 -4.60
C MET A 57 -12.57 7.31 -3.74
N ARG A 58 -11.67 6.49 -4.30
CA ARG A 58 -10.48 5.94 -3.60
C ARG A 58 -10.82 5.10 -2.37
N PHE A 59 -11.94 4.37 -2.41
CA PHE A 59 -12.26 3.31 -1.47
C PHE A 59 -11.99 1.95 -2.11
N GLU A 60 -11.40 1.03 -1.35
CA GLU A 60 -11.42 -0.38 -1.75
C GLU A 60 -12.80 -1.00 -1.49
N CYS A 61 -13.15 -1.97 -2.33
CA CYS A 61 -14.31 -2.80 -2.07
C CYS A 61 -13.97 -3.84 -1.00
N ALA A 62 -14.97 -4.21 -0.17
CA ALA A 62 -14.90 -5.40 0.66
C ALA A 62 -15.49 -6.58 -0.12
N VAL A 63 -14.82 -7.74 -0.10
CA VAL A 63 -15.28 -8.93 -0.83
C VAL A 63 -16.66 -9.39 -0.40
N GLU A 64 -16.93 -9.30 0.90
CA GLU A 64 -18.18 -9.77 1.53
C GLU A 64 -19.41 -8.97 1.11
N SER A 65 -19.24 -7.72 0.65
CA SER A 65 -20.35 -6.83 0.29
C SER A 65 -20.34 -6.40 -1.18
N CYS A 66 -19.23 -6.55 -1.88
CA CYS A 66 -19.14 -6.22 -3.30
C CYS A 66 -19.98 -7.20 -4.14
N PRO A 67 -20.87 -6.72 -5.03
CA PRO A 67 -21.64 -7.62 -5.90
C PRO A 67 -20.76 -8.44 -6.86
N CYS A 68 -19.54 -7.97 -7.13
CA CYS A 68 -18.56 -8.70 -7.95
C CYS A 68 -17.80 -9.79 -7.17
N GLY A 69 -17.95 -9.88 -5.84
CA GLY A 69 -17.31 -10.87 -4.97
C GLY A 69 -15.79 -10.98 -5.20
N ASP A 70 -15.30 -12.22 -5.29
CA ASP A 70 -13.87 -12.52 -5.54
C ASP A 70 -13.36 -12.04 -6.91
N ARG A 71 -14.26 -11.75 -7.86
CA ARG A 71 -13.89 -11.19 -9.17
C ARG A 71 -13.69 -9.67 -9.12
N CYS A 72 -13.87 -9.03 -7.97
CA CYS A 72 -13.62 -7.61 -7.78
C CYS A 72 -12.13 -7.26 -7.94
N SER A 73 -11.81 -6.38 -8.88
CA SER A 73 -10.44 -5.87 -9.09
C SER A 73 -10.07 -4.66 -8.21
N ASN A 74 -11.01 -4.11 -7.44
CA ASN A 74 -10.82 -2.91 -6.61
C ASN A 74 -10.41 -3.27 -5.17
N ARG A 75 -9.37 -4.10 -5.05
CA ARG A 75 -8.87 -4.69 -3.79
C ARG A 75 -7.34 -4.80 -3.76
N GLN A 76 -6.65 -3.93 -4.51
CA GLN A 76 -5.20 -4.05 -4.73
C GLN A 76 -4.39 -3.89 -3.44
N LEU A 77 -4.76 -2.98 -2.51
CA LEU A 77 -4.06 -2.80 -1.23
C LEU A 77 -4.28 -4.02 -0.32
N GLN A 78 -5.52 -4.50 -0.22
CA GLN A 78 -5.84 -5.75 0.49
C GLN A 78 -5.05 -6.97 -0.02
N GLN A 79 -4.79 -7.04 -1.33
CA GLN A 79 -4.09 -8.17 -1.96
C GLN A 79 -2.57 -7.97 -2.02
N GLY A 80 -2.10 -6.75 -1.80
CA GLY A 80 -0.71 -6.37 -2.01
C GLY A 80 -0.30 -6.28 -3.47
N THR A 81 0.94 -5.85 -3.70
CA THR A 81 1.56 -5.83 -5.03
C THR A 81 2.32 -7.12 -5.32
N THR A 82 2.33 -7.54 -6.58
CA THR A 82 3.12 -8.67 -7.08
C THR A 82 4.27 -8.23 -7.98
N LEU A 83 4.54 -6.92 -8.04
CA LEU A 83 5.59 -6.36 -8.90
C LEU A 83 6.97 -6.79 -8.43
N LYS A 84 7.81 -7.19 -9.39
CA LYS A 84 9.23 -7.46 -9.17
C LYS A 84 9.98 -6.14 -9.07
N THR A 85 10.57 -5.91 -7.90
CA THR A 85 11.42 -4.75 -7.63
C THR A 85 12.76 -5.18 -7.06
N ALA A 86 13.76 -4.31 -7.14
CA ALA A 86 15.05 -4.50 -6.51
C ALA A 86 15.48 -3.23 -5.75
N VAL A 87 16.27 -3.43 -4.71
CA VAL A 87 16.93 -2.35 -3.97
C VAL A 87 18.35 -2.21 -4.51
N ILE A 88 18.73 -1.00 -4.93
CA ILE A 88 20.00 -0.72 -5.59
C ILE A 88 20.71 0.47 -4.95
N ASP A 89 22.04 0.52 -5.12
CA ASP A 89 22.84 1.70 -4.81
C ASP A 89 22.71 2.72 -5.96
N CYS A 90 22.15 3.89 -5.66
CA CYS A 90 21.97 5.01 -6.58
C CYS A 90 23.07 6.09 -6.42
N GLY A 91 24.22 5.73 -5.85
CA GLY A 91 25.37 6.62 -5.68
C GLY A 91 25.07 7.79 -4.75
N LEU A 92 25.18 9.02 -5.25
CA LEU A 92 24.97 10.23 -4.44
C LEU A 92 23.54 10.36 -3.89
N LYS A 93 22.57 9.65 -4.46
CA LYS A 93 21.17 9.65 -3.99
C LYS A 93 20.92 8.59 -2.90
N GLY A 94 21.93 7.80 -2.54
CA GLY A 94 21.82 6.72 -1.57
C GLY A 94 21.15 5.48 -2.17
N VAL A 95 20.36 4.77 -1.36
CA VAL A 95 19.70 3.52 -1.75
C VAL A 95 18.33 3.81 -2.38
N GLY A 96 18.02 3.16 -3.49
CA GLY A 96 16.76 3.32 -4.21
C GLY A 96 16.09 2.00 -4.56
N ILE A 97 14.84 2.10 -5.01
CA ILE A 97 14.05 0.96 -5.53
C ILE A 97 13.92 1.11 -7.03
N ILE A 98 14.12 0.02 -7.78
CA ILE A 98 13.92 -0.06 -9.22
C ILE A 98 12.91 -1.14 -9.58
N ALA A 99 12.09 -0.90 -10.61
CA ALA A 99 11.22 -1.92 -11.19
C ALA A 99 12.03 -2.88 -12.07
N LEU A 100 11.72 -4.17 -11.99
CA LEU A 100 12.33 -5.22 -12.83
C LEU A 100 11.37 -5.73 -13.92
N GLU A 101 10.19 -5.12 -14.03
CA GLU A 101 9.18 -5.39 -15.04
C GLU A 101 8.47 -4.09 -15.44
N ASP A 102 7.86 -4.07 -16.63
CA ASP A 102 7.02 -2.95 -17.07
C ASP A 102 5.76 -2.85 -16.21
N ILE A 103 5.41 -1.62 -15.82
CA ILE A 103 4.27 -1.35 -14.95
C ILE A 103 3.18 -0.68 -15.77
N ALA A 104 2.06 -1.37 -15.96
CA ALA A 104 0.87 -0.79 -16.58
C ALA A 104 0.29 0.36 -15.75
N GLU A 105 -0.30 1.34 -16.43
CA GLU A 105 -1.00 2.45 -15.78
C GLU A 105 -2.11 1.92 -14.83
N GLY A 106 -2.22 2.54 -13.65
CA GLY A 106 -3.21 2.17 -12.65
C GLY A 106 -2.89 0.91 -11.82
N ARG A 107 -1.77 0.22 -12.08
CA ARG A 107 -1.31 -0.93 -11.27
C ARG A 107 -0.70 -0.44 -9.95
N LEU A 108 -1.02 -1.13 -8.86
CA LEU A 108 -0.45 -0.84 -7.55
C LEU A 108 1.06 -1.13 -7.52
N VAL A 109 1.85 -0.08 -7.23
CA VAL A 109 3.32 -0.20 -7.11
C VAL A 109 3.74 -0.84 -5.79
N GLY A 110 3.12 -0.41 -4.69
CA GLY A 110 3.40 -0.87 -3.34
C GLY A 110 2.72 0.04 -2.31
N GLU A 111 2.71 -0.39 -1.05
CA GLU A 111 2.18 0.39 0.06
C GLU A 111 3.33 1.07 0.82
N TYR A 112 3.12 2.33 1.20
CA TYR A 112 4.02 3.01 2.12
C TYR A 112 3.64 2.64 3.56
N VAL A 113 4.23 1.56 4.04
CA VAL A 113 4.02 1.06 5.41
C VAL A 113 5.14 1.49 6.34
N GLY A 114 4.81 1.63 7.62
CA GLY A 114 5.81 1.94 8.64
C GLY A 114 5.20 2.11 10.02
N GLU A 115 5.94 2.80 10.88
CA GLU A 115 5.46 3.11 12.22
C GLU A 115 4.46 4.26 12.19
N LEU A 116 3.27 4.04 12.72
CA LEU A 116 2.29 5.10 12.91
C LEU A 116 2.55 5.78 14.26
N LEU A 117 2.89 7.06 14.20
CA LEU A 117 3.34 7.83 15.34
C LEU A 117 2.30 8.87 15.76
N GLY A 118 2.10 9.00 17.06
CA GLY A 118 1.41 10.16 17.63
C GLY A 118 2.19 11.46 17.40
N ARG A 119 1.49 12.60 17.44
CA ARG A 119 2.08 13.92 17.15
C ARG A 119 3.34 14.23 17.98
N ARG A 120 3.34 13.88 19.27
CA ARG A 120 4.48 14.12 20.17
C ARG A 120 5.74 13.38 19.70
N GLU A 121 5.60 12.09 19.40
CA GLU A 121 6.73 11.25 18.96
C GLU A 121 7.25 11.71 17.59
N ALA A 122 6.35 12.03 16.66
CA ALA A 122 6.74 12.60 15.37
C ALA A 122 7.55 13.91 15.50
N GLN A 123 7.17 14.79 16.42
CA GLN A 123 7.91 16.04 16.69
C GLN A 123 9.29 15.79 17.30
N LEU A 124 9.41 14.82 18.22
CA LEU A 124 10.69 14.46 18.83
C LEU A 124 11.65 13.89 17.77
N ARG A 125 11.19 12.92 16.97
CA ARG A 125 11.99 12.35 15.88
C ARG A 125 12.38 13.40 14.83
N SER A 126 11.47 14.29 14.46
CA SER A 126 11.79 15.38 13.51
C SER A 126 12.91 16.29 14.02
N LYS A 127 12.99 16.55 15.33
CA LYS A 127 14.10 17.34 15.92
C LYS A 127 15.41 16.56 15.92
N LEU A 128 15.37 15.26 16.20
CA LEU A 128 16.55 14.40 16.21
C LEU A 128 17.17 14.25 14.81
N TYR A 129 16.36 14.13 13.76
CA TYR A 129 16.82 13.92 12.39
C TYR A 129 17.16 15.19 11.60
N ARG A 130 16.96 16.37 12.18
CA ARG A 130 17.33 17.67 11.55
C ARG A 130 18.79 18.07 11.82
N GLY A 131 19.57 17.22 12.48
CA GLY A 131 20.99 17.43 12.78
C GLY A 131 21.90 17.09 11.61
#